data_AF-A0A7S4PWR8-F1
#
_entry.id   AF-A0A7S4PWR8-F1
#
_cell.length_a   1.000
_cell.length_b   1.000
_cell.length_c   1.000
_cell.angle_alpha   90.00
_cell.angle_beta   90.00
_cell.angle_gamma   90.00
#
_symmetry.space_group_name_H-M   'P 1'
#
loop_
_entity.id
_entity.type
_entity.pdbx_description
1 polymer ?
#
loop_
_entity_poly.entity_id
_entity_poly.type
_entity_poly.pdbx_seq_one_letter_code
_entity_poly.pdbx_strand_id
1 'polypeptide(L)'
;FLLLMDIPALVLGAGVGGDLQDARLLRTCTAGVACEVAGLGGTGLGDGGRLVLSSAGCGLPAGSAALRGLPGPLGASEPAAVSAGGDLAAGWRGPITPDGGEYRLCGCKVVDPCEDLSTYTLDLGVITIIGPESGLQEMCTSGRVCFVDGIQGTQLQDNDSIMVLDECGGRPADGFPNGAKTTSGALHGSEHSWGEARITALGGQYSLCWCGQAGACEGPAHHLKRLGTLTVVGPAGDFS
;
A
#
# COMPACT_ATOMS: atom_id res chain seq x y z
N PHE A 1 -63.44 -14.24 3.65
CA PHE A 1 -63.85 -12.85 3.39
C PHE A 1 -62.74 -11.97 3.94
N LEU A 2 -62.11 -11.17 3.06
CA LEU A 2 -61.15 -10.08 3.34
C LEU A 2 -59.73 -10.53 3.76
N LEU A 3 -58.62 -10.05 3.20
CA LEU A 3 -58.32 -9.22 2.02
C LEU A 3 -56.79 -9.32 1.84
N LEU A 4 -56.32 -9.55 0.61
CA LEU A 4 -54.94 -9.29 0.21
C LEU A 4 -54.64 -7.78 0.35
N MET A 5 -53.47 -7.44 0.88
CA MET A 5 -52.79 -6.17 0.57
C MET A 5 -51.30 -6.42 0.39
N ASP A 6 -50.85 -6.27 -0.86
CA ASP A 6 -49.47 -6.09 -1.30
C ASP A 6 -48.93 -4.71 -0.89
N ILE A 7 -47.73 -4.64 -0.30
CA ILE A 7 -46.85 -3.44 -0.23
C ILE A 7 -45.37 -3.91 -0.27
N PRO A 8 -44.44 -3.19 -0.95
CA PRO A 8 -43.39 -3.81 -1.77
C PRO A 8 -42.06 -4.07 -1.06
N ALA A 9 -41.25 -4.91 -1.70
CA ALA A 9 -39.87 -5.21 -1.38
C ALA A 9 -38.98 -3.95 -1.38
N LEU A 10 -38.44 -3.61 -0.21
CA LEU A 10 -37.31 -2.68 -0.09
C LEU A 10 -36.02 -3.49 -0.04
N VAL A 11 -35.23 -3.39 -1.10
CA VAL A 11 -33.86 -3.89 -1.17
C VAL A 11 -33.00 -3.00 -0.28
N LEU A 12 -32.58 -3.51 0.87
CA LEU A 12 -31.45 -2.98 1.63
C LEU A 12 -30.31 -3.99 1.50
N GLY A 13 -29.30 -3.61 0.73
CA GLY A 13 -28.04 -4.32 0.64
C GLY A 13 -27.38 -4.32 2.02
N ALA A 14 -27.35 -5.49 2.65
CA ALA A 14 -26.53 -5.74 3.82
C ALA A 14 -25.07 -5.87 3.35
N GLY A 15 -24.37 -4.73 3.32
CA GLY A 15 -22.91 -4.72 3.41
C GLY A 15 -22.52 -5.31 4.76
N VAL A 16 -21.97 -6.51 4.70
CA VAL A 16 -21.19 -7.30 5.67
C VAL A 16 -21.04 -6.66 7.06
N GLY A 17 -21.54 -7.38 8.07
CA GLY A 17 -21.50 -6.99 9.47
C GLY A 17 -20.07 -6.85 10.01
N GLY A 18 -19.80 -5.68 10.59
CA GLY A 18 -18.66 -5.45 11.48
C GLY A 18 -19.06 -5.82 12.91
N ASP A 19 -18.81 -7.06 13.30
CA ASP A 19 -18.93 -7.53 14.69
C ASP A 19 -17.56 -7.40 15.42
N LEU A 20 -17.46 -6.41 16.32
CA LEU A 20 -16.77 -6.47 17.62
C LEU A 20 -15.39 -7.20 17.73
N GLN A 21 -14.48 -7.02 16.76
CA GLN A 21 -13.04 -7.34 16.88
C GLN A 21 -12.10 -6.15 16.56
N ASP A 22 -12.65 -4.94 16.47
CA ASP A 22 -12.11 -3.87 15.62
C ASP A 22 -11.32 -2.76 16.37
N ALA A 23 -10.59 -3.13 17.43
CA ALA A 23 -9.65 -2.21 18.08
C ALA A 23 -8.20 -2.43 17.64
N ARG A 24 -7.87 -3.62 17.12
CA ARG A 24 -6.53 -3.97 16.61
C ARG A 24 -6.35 -3.66 15.12
N LEU A 25 -7.42 -3.54 14.34
CA LEU A 25 -7.36 -3.22 12.90
C LEU A 25 -7.23 -1.72 12.61
N LEU A 26 -7.51 -0.84 13.58
CA LEU A 26 -7.43 0.62 13.43
C LEU A 26 -6.01 1.19 13.18
N ARG A 27 -4.97 0.35 13.27
CA ARG A 27 -3.55 0.74 13.13
C ARG A 27 -2.80 -0.12 12.12
N THR A 28 -3.51 -0.62 11.11
CA THR A 28 -2.89 -1.39 10.05
C THR A 28 -3.30 -0.82 8.69
N CYS A 29 -2.31 -0.55 7.85
CA CYS A 29 -2.54 -0.12 6.48
C CYS A 29 -1.75 -1.00 5.52
N THR A 30 -2.18 -1.08 4.27
CA THR A 30 -1.52 -1.87 3.23
C THR A 30 -0.89 -0.94 2.21
N ALA A 31 0.37 -1.21 1.84
CA ALA A 31 1.01 -0.46 0.77
C ALA A 31 0.23 -0.59 -0.55
N GLY A 32 0.17 0.47 -1.34
CA GLY A 32 -0.65 0.57 -2.55
C GLY A 32 -2.14 0.84 -2.29
N VAL A 33 -2.59 0.93 -1.03
CA VAL A 33 -4.00 1.23 -0.68
C VAL A 33 -4.07 2.55 0.09
N ALA A 34 -5.22 3.24 0.00
CA ALA A 34 -5.49 4.41 0.82
C ALA A 34 -5.53 4.02 2.29
N CYS A 35 -4.92 4.83 3.15
CA CYS A 35 -4.79 4.57 4.58
C CYS A 35 -5.51 5.66 5.35
N GLU A 36 -6.49 5.25 6.15
CA GLU A 36 -7.19 6.10 7.12
C GLU A 36 -7.00 5.53 8.51
N VAL A 37 -6.68 6.42 9.45
CA VAL A 37 -6.48 6.08 10.85
C VAL A 37 -7.57 6.77 11.66
N ALA A 38 -8.48 5.97 12.19
CA ALA A 38 -9.58 6.43 13.04
C ALA A 38 -9.30 6.17 14.53
N GLY A 39 -10.20 6.62 15.41
CA GLY A 39 -10.10 6.39 16.85
C GLY A 39 -8.96 7.17 17.51
N LEU A 40 -8.68 8.40 17.05
CA LEU A 40 -7.61 9.25 17.58
C LEU A 40 -8.03 10.04 18.85
N GLY A 41 -9.15 9.69 19.49
CA GLY A 41 -9.69 10.37 20.66
C GLY A 41 -8.74 10.36 21.87
N GLY A 42 -8.76 11.44 22.66
CA GLY A 42 -8.00 11.55 23.93
C GLY A 42 -6.49 11.76 23.79
N THR A 43 -5.97 11.92 22.56
CA THR A 43 -4.54 11.97 22.29
C THR A 43 -3.92 13.37 22.31
N GLY A 44 -4.73 14.43 22.43
CA GLY A 44 -4.24 15.82 22.30
C GLY A 44 -4.03 16.28 20.86
N LEU A 45 -4.36 15.44 19.88
CA LEU A 45 -4.62 15.85 18.51
C LEU A 45 -5.98 16.57 18.48
N GLY A 46 -6.03 17.75 17.86
CA GLY A 46 -7.28 18.50 17.66
C GLY A 46 -7.77 18.42 16.22
N ASP A 47 -9.00 18.89 15.98
CA ASP A 47 -9.53 19.10 14.63
C ASP A 47 -8.60 20.01 13.83
N GLY A 48 -8.22 19.59 12.63
CA GLY A 48 -7.22 20.26 11.80
C GLY A 48 -5.76 19.81 12.02
N GLY A 49 -5.48 18.98 13.03
CA GLY A 49 -4.16 18.39 13.25
C GLY A 49 -3.77 17.43 12.11
N ARG A 50 -2.48 17.10 11.97
CA ARG A 50 -1.99 16.20 10.89
C ARG A 50 -1.13 15.09 11.45
N LEU A 51 -1.05 14.00 10.69
CA LEU A 51 -0.26 12.82 11.03
C LEU A 51 0.91 12.66 10.06
N VAL A 52 2.05 12.19 10.57
CA VAL A 52 3.16 11.67 9.76
C VAL A 52 3.57 10.30 10.30
N LEU A 53 4.20 9.50 9.44
CA LEU A 53 4.85 8.26 9.86
C LEU A 53 6.35 8.46 9.96
N SER A 54 6.97 7.88 10.98
CA SER A 54 8.40 7.97 11.22
C SER A 54 8.96 6.61 11.65
N SER A 55 10.13 6.25 11.10
CA SER A 55 10.87 5.05 11.51
C SER A 55 11.79 5.30 12.73
N ALA A 56 12.09 6.55 13.05
CA ALA A 56 13.03 6.91 14.11
C ALA A 56 12.37 7.43 15.39
N GLY A 57 11.16 8.00 15.30
CA GLY A 57 10.48 8.64 16.43
C GLY A 57 9.73 9.92 16.06
N CYS A 58 9.00 10.47 17.02
CA CYS A 58 8.30 11.75 16.89
C CYS A 58 9.20 12.93 17.31
N GLY A 59 8.94 14.12 16.77
CA GLY A 59 9.74 15.32 17.03
C GLY A 59 11.15 15.24 16.46
N LEU A 60 11.29 14.84 15.19
CA LEU A 60 12.59 14.72 14.54
C LEU A 60 13.30 16.07 14.43
N PRO A 61 14.64 16.13 14.39
CA PRO A 61 15.36 17.38 14.18
C PRO A 61 14.90 18.11 12.91
N ALA A 62 14.91 19.44 12.93
CA ALA A 62 14.52 20.25 11.78
C ALA A 62 15.34 19.90 10.53
N GLY A 63 14.66 19.84 9.38
CA GLY A 63 15.28 19.41 8.11
C GLY A 63 15.51 17.90 7.97
N SER A 64 14.98 17.08 8.89
CA SER A 64 14.96 15.62 8.70
C SER A 64 14.18 15.24 7.44
N ALA A 65 14.61 14.18 6.77
CA ALA A 65 13.90 13.66 5.59
C ALA A 65 12.60 12.95 6.02
N ALA A 66 11.51 13.24 5.31
CA ALA A 66 10.25 12.54 5.48
C ALA A 66 10.35 11.08 5.02
N LEU A 67 9.49 10.24 5.59
CA LEU A 67 9.32 8.87 5.13
C LEU A 67 8.86 8.85 3.67
N ARG A 68 9.53 8.05 2.83
CA ARG A 68 9.19 7.92 1.42
C ARG A 68 7.89 7.14 1.22
N GLY A 69 7.22 7.40 0.11
CA GLY A 69 5.99 6.67 -0.27
C GLY A 69 4.71 7.20 0.38
N LEU A 70 4.77 8.31 1.13
CA LEU A 70 3.57 8.99 1.60
C LEU A 70 3.24 10.19 0.70
N PRO A 71 1.96 10.41 0.35
CA PRO A 71 1.55 11.57 -0.43
C PRO A 71 1.59 12.84 0.43
N GLY A 72 1.68 13.99 -0.23
CA GLY A 72 1.67 15.30 0.40
C GLY A 72 3.04 15.78 0.91
N PRO A 73 3.14 17.07 1.30
CA PRO A 73 4.36 17.63 1.86
C PRO A 73 4.71 16.91 3.17
N LEU A 74 6.00 16.59 3.36
CA LEU A 74 6.52 15.81 4.50
C LEU A 74 5.89 14.40 4.68
N GLY A 75 5.10 13.92 3.72
CA GLY A 75 4.30 12.72 3.91
C GLY A 75 3.19 12.90 4.95
N ALA A 76 2.71 14.14 5.15
CA ALA A 76 1.66 14.43 6.11
C ALA A 76 0.27 14.02 5.59
N SER A 77 -0.57 13.52 6.50
CA SER A 77 -1.97 13.22 6.23
C SER A 77 -2.77 14.48 5.90
N GLU A 78 -3.98 14.28 5.40
CA GLU A 78 -5.02 15.31 5.43
C GLU A 78 -5.31 15.77 6.86
N PRO A 79 -5.89 16.97 7.03
CA PRO A 79 -6.32 17.44 8.33
C PRO A 79 -7.24 16.41 8.99
N ALA A 80 -6.95 16.07 10.23
CA ALA A 80 -7.78 15.23 11.05
C ALA A 80 -9.13 15.91 11.23
N ALA A 81 -10.21 15.15 11.06
CA ALA A 81 -11.57 15.63 11.20
C ALA A 81 -12.35 14.70 12.14
N VAL A 82 -13.39 15.24 12.77
CA VAL A 82 -14.30 14.44 13.59
C VAL A 82 -15.10 13.53 12.67
N SER A 83 -14.92 12.22 12.83
CA SER A 83 -15.69 11.19 12.13
C SER A 83 -17.14 11.16 12.61
N ALA A 84 -18.01 10.49 11.87
CA ALA A 84 -19.42 10.32 12.25
C ALA A 84 -19.60 9.60 13.61
N GLY A 85 -18.60 8.86 14.07
CA GLY A 85 -18.58 8.19 15.38
C GLY A 85 -18.16 9.10 16.56
N GLY A 86 -17.82 10.36 16.30
CA GLY A 86 -17.36 11.32 17.32
C GLY A 86 -15.86 11.28 17.62
N ASP A 87 -15.14 10.27 17.10
CA ASP A 87 -13.68 10.20 17.19
C ASP A 87 -13.00 10.97 16.06
N LEU A 88 -11.78 11.44 16.30
CA LEU A 88 -10.94 12.01 15.24
C LEU A 88 -10.40 10.91 14.32
N ALA A 89 -10.42 11.18 13.02
CA ALA A 89 -9.80 10.36 12.00
C ALA A 89 -8.95 11.22 11.06
N ALA A 90 -7.82 10.68 10.60
CA ALA A 90 -6.98 11.32 9.59
C ALA A 90 -6.41 10.25 8.66
N GLY A 91 -6.28 10.58 7.39
CA GLY A 91 -5.77 9.69 6.36
C GLY A 91 -5.05 10.45 5.27
N TRP A 92 -4.43 9.72 4.36
CA TRP A 92 -3.69 10.30 3.24
C TRP A 92 -4.58 10.44 2.00
N ARG A 93 -4.37 11.50 1.21
CA ARG A 93 -5.00 11.63 -0.11
C ARG A 93 -4.41 10.60 -1.08
N GLY A 94 -5.07 9.45 -1.15
CA GLY A 94 -4.71 8.38 -2.06
C GLY A 94 -3.83 7.30 -1.42
N PRO A 95 -3.34 6.37 -2.24
CA PRO A 95 -2.60 5.21 -1.78
C PRO A 95 -1.23 5.57 -1.22
N ILE A 96 -0.85 4.90 -0.13
CA ILE A 96 0.48 5.02 0.47
C ILE A 96 1.38 3.89 -0.01
N THR A 97 2.66 4.14 -0.27
CA THR A 97 3.64 3.13 -0.72
C THR A 97 4.94 3.07 0.10
N PRO A 98 4.95 3.31 1.43
CA PRO A 98 6.14 3.07 2.25
C PRO A 98 6.49 1.59 2.27
N ASP A 99 7.68 1.23 2.75
CA ASP A 99 8.06 -0.16 2.96
C ASP A 99 7.15 -0.83 4.01
N GLY A 100 6.98 -2.15 3.90
CA GLY A 100 6.30 -2.90 4.95
C GLY A 100 7.11 -2.84 6.25
N GLY A 101 6.44 -2.59 7.36
CA GLY A 101 7.12 -2.45 8.65
C GLY A 101 6.26 -1.78 9.71
N GLU A 102 6.85 -1.60 10.89
CA GLU A 102 6.24 -0.84 11.99
C GLU A 102 6.80 0.59 12.00
N TYR A 103 5.89 1.56 12.11
CA TYR A 103 6.24 2.98 12.14
C TYR A 103 5.59 3.67 13.35
N ARG A 104 6.27 4.69 13.86
CA ARG A 104 5.65 5.63 14.83
C ARG A 104 4.66 6.51 14.10
N LEU A 105 3.47 6.61 14.67
CA LEU A 105 2.45 7.54 14.23
C LEU A 105 2.59 8.83 15.03
N CYS A 106 2.99 9.91 14.36
CA CYS A 106 3.28 11.18 15.01
C CYS A 106 2.27 12.24 14.60
N GLY A 107 1.71 12.94 15.58
CA GLY A 107 0.76 14.02 15.40
C GLY A 107 1.40 15.39 15.57
N CYS A 108 0.92 16.35 14.79
CA CYS A 108 1.16 17.77 14.98
C CYS A 108 -0.06 18.43 15.63
N LYS A 109 0.17 19.29 16.63
CA LYS A 109 -0.91 19.99 17.33
C LYS A 109 -1.44 21.13 16.45
N VAL A 110 -2.73 21.45 16.59
CA VAL A 110 -3.42 22.50 15.80
C VAL A 110 -2.79 23.89 15.94
N VAL A 111 -2.11 24.15 17.06
CA VAL A 111 -1.45 25.43 17.33
C VAL A 111 -0.10 25.57 16.62
N ASP A 112 0.46 24.48 16.09
CA ASP A 112 1.71 24.47 15.35
C ASP A 112 1.42 24.53 13.83
N PRO A 113 2.29 25.15 13.02
CA PRO A 113 2.07 25.27 11.58
C PRO A 113 2.24 23.93 10.82
N CYS A 114 2.73 22.88 11.47
CA CYS A 114 2.96 21.55 10.89
C CYS A 114 3.85 21.52 9.63
N GLU A 115 4.72 22.52 9.49
CA GLU A 115 5.60 22.74 8.33
C GLU A 115 6.95 22.04 8.43
N ASP A 116 7.29 21.48 9.59
CA ASP A 116 8.54 20.76 9.82
C ASP A 116 8.32 19.55 10.74
N LEU A 117 9.07 18.46 10.52
CA LEU A 117 8.94 17.20 11.27
C LEU A 117 9.23 17.36 12.78
N SER A 118 9.94 18.40 13.19
CA SER A 118 10.15 18.74 14.61
C SER A 118 8.88 19.14 15.34
N THR A 119 7.84 19.60 14.63
CA THR A 119 6.54 19.96 15.23
C THR A 119 5.65 18.75 15.49
N TYR A 120 5.93 17.61 14.85
CA TYR A 120 5.18 16.35 15.03
C TYR A 120 5.66 15.63 16.28
N THR A 121 5.46 16.25 17.45
CA THR A 121 5.95 15.77 18.76
C THR A 121 5.00 14.83 19.46
N LEU A 122 3.74 14.76 19.04
CA LEU A 122 2.74 13.94 19.70
C LEU A 122 2.87 12.49 19.24
N ASP A 123 3.19 11.59 20.16
CA ASP A 123 3.27 10.17 19.86
C ASP A 123 1.91 9.49 20.02
N LEU A 124 1.38 8.99 18.91
CA LEU A 124 0.06 8.36 18.84
C LEU A 124 0.15 6.83 18.79
N GLY A 125 1.34 6.28 19.04
CA GLY A 125 1.62 4.85 19.05
C GLY A 125 2.26 4.35 17.75
N VAL A 126 2.03 3.07 17.47
CA VAL A 126 2.62 2.36 16.34
C VAL A 126 1.53 2.03 15.32
N ILE A 127 1.88 2.16 14.05
CA ILE A 127 1.09 1.68 12.91
C ILE A 127 1.89 0.63 12.16
N THR A 128 1.23 -0.45 11.76
CA THR A 128 1.83 -1.50 10.94
C THR A 128 1.46 -1.28 9.47
N ILE A 129 2.46 -1.25 8.61
CA ILE A 129 2.27 -1.28 7.16
C ILE A 129 2.51 -2.69 6.65
N ILE A 130 1.46 -3.27 6.07
CA ILE A 130 1.52 -4.53 5.33
C ILE A 130 2.12 -4.26 3.96
N GLY A 131 3.13 -5.02 3.58
CA GLY A 131 3.73 -4.97 2.25
C GLY A 131 5.19 -5.38 2.25
N PRO A 132 5.83 -5.37 1.07
CA PRO A 132 7.22 -5.71 0.92
C PRO A 132 8.17 -4.57 1.32
N GLU A 133 9.41 -4.93 1.61
CA GLU A 133 10.54 -4.01 1.62
C GLU A 133 11.00 -3.71 0.18
N SER A 134 11.37 -2.46 -0.09
CA SER A 134 11.92 -2.09 -1.39
C SER A 134 13.39 -2.49 -1.49
N GLY A 135 13.85 -2.75 -2.72
CA GLY A 135 15.26 -2.92 -3.02
C GLY A 135 15.63 -4.27 -3.58
N LEU A 136 14.65 -5.14 -3.84
CA LEU A 136 14.88 -6.41 -4.52
C LEU A 136 15.54 -6.17 -5.89
N GLN A 137 16.53 -6.99 -6.22
CA GLN A 137 17.23 -6.94 -7.50
C GLN A 137 17.23 -8.35 -8.09
N GLU A 138 16.39 -8.56 -9.09
CA GLU A 138 16.29 -9.84 -9.77
C GLU A 138 16.88 -9.80 -11.17
N MET A 139 17.33 -10.95 -11.64
CA MET A 139 17.84 -11.11 -13.01
C MET A 139 17.19 -12.31 -13.69
N CYS A 140 16.60 -12.05 -14.84
CA CYS A 140 16.06 -13.08 -15.72
C CYS A 140 16.69 -13.05 -17.10
N THR A 141 16.56 -14.15 -17.84
CA THR A 141 17.09 -14.26 -19.20
C THR A 141 15.94 -14.49 -20.16
N SER A 142 15.89 -13.71 -21.24
CA SER A 142 14.93 -13.90 -22.33
C SER A 142 15.03 -15.32 -22.90
N GLY A 143 13.89 -15.96 -23.12
CA GLY A 143 13.78 -17.36 -23.55
C GLY A 143 13.86 -18.40 -22.41
N ARG A 144 13.88 -17.99 -21.14
CA ARG A 144 13.85 -18.89 -19.98
C ARG A 144 12.63 -18.65 -19.09
N VAL A 145 12.31 -19.65 -18.27
CA VAL A 145 11.38 -19.48 -17.16
C VAL A 145 12.04 -18.57 -16.13
N CYS A 146 11.26 -17.67 -15.55
CA CYS A 146 11.71 -16.63 -14.62
C CYS A 146 10.81 -16.70 -13.38
N PHE A 147 11.41 -16.57 -12.21
CA PHE A 147 10.73 -16.48 -10.93
C PHE A 147 11.39 -15.38 -10.10
N VAL A 148 10.66 -14.89 -9.11
CA VAL A 148 11.08 -13.87 -8.15
C VAL A 148 10.95 -14.53 -6.78
N ASP A 149 12.05 -14.64 -6.06
CA ASP A 149 12.08 -15.19 -4.70
C ASP A 149 12.72 -14.19 -3.73
N GLY A 150 12.93 -14.61 -2.48
CA GLY A 150 13.65 -13.79 -1.50
C GLY A 150 12.95 -12.49 -1.10
N ILE A 151 11.64 -12.36 -1.36
CA ILE A 151 10.89 -11.15 -1.03
C ILE A 151 10.78 -11.04 0.49
N GLN A 152 11.28 -9.91 1.00
CA GLN A 152 11.17 -9.54 2.40
C GLN A 152 10.06 -8.52 2.58
N GLY A 153 9.42 -8.54 3.75
CA GLY A 153 8.29 -7.67 4.02
C GLY A 153 7.59 -7.99 5.32
N THR A 154 6.59 -7.18 5.62
CA THR A 154 5.74 -7.33 6.79
C THR A 154 4.38 -7.85 6.37
N GLN A 155 3.98 -8.98 6.94
CA GLN A 155 2.67 -9.62 6.73
C GLN A 155 2.34 -9.89 5.24
N LEU A 156 3.32 -10.37 4.46
CA LEU A 156 3.10 -10.85 3.10
C LEU A 156 2.15 -12.05 3.09
N GLN A 157 1.38 -12.18 2.01
CA GLN A 157 0.32 -13.19 1.86
C GLN A 157 0.42 -13.89 0.51
N ASP A 158 0.00 -15.15 0.44
CA ASP A 158 0.06 -15.97 -0.79
C ASP A 158 -0.79 -15.42 -1.94
N ASN A 159 -1.76 -14.55 -1.64
CA ASN A 159 -2.62 -13.90 -2.61
C ASN A 159 -2.24 -12.45 -2.90
N ASP A 160 -1.11 -12.00 -2.39
CA ASP A 160 -0.45 -10.85 -2.96
C ASP A 160 -0.06 -11.17 -4.41
N SER A 161 0.10 -10.13 -5.24
CA SER A 161 0.54 -10.30 -6.62
C SER A 161 1.60 -9.30 -7.00
N ILE A 162 2.46 -9.74 -7.92
CA ILE A 162 3.51 -8.91 -8.50
C ILE A 162 3.23 -8.76 -9.99
N MET A 163 3.49 -7.56 -10.49
CA MET A 163 3.40 -7.26 -11.91
C MET A 163 4.71 -6.63 -12.37
N VAL A 164 5.20 -7.04 -13.55
CA VAL A 164 6.32 -6.38 -14.21
C VAL A 164 5.77 -5.22 -15.01
N LEU A 165 6.14 -4.02 -14.62
CA LEU A 165 5.71 -2.77 -15.25
C LEU A 165 6.95 -1.97 -15.66
N ASP A 166 6.81 -1.07 -16.64
CA ASP A 166 7.86 -0.06 -16.88
C ASP A 166 8.04 0.80 -15.62
N GLU A 167 6.91 1.22 -15.06
CA GLU A 167 6.76 2.03 -13.86
C GLU A 167 5.56 1.51 -13.05
N CYS A 168 5.64 1.50 -11.72
CA CYS A 168 4.53 1.03 -10.89
C CYS A 168 3.26 1.89 -11.08
N GLY A 169 2.12 1.25 -11.29
CA GLY A 169 0.88 1.91 -11.72
C GLY A 169 0.76 2.18 -13.23
N GLY A 170 1.82 1.93 -14.01
CA GLY A 170 1.95 2.28 -15.41
C GLY A 170 1.61 1.15 -16.40
N ARG A 171 2.39 1.06 -17.47
CA ARG A 171 2.17 0.07 -18.54
C ARG A 171 2.77 -1.30 -18.17
N PRO A 172 2.04 -2.41 -18.39
CA PRO A 172 2.62 -3.76 -18.30
C PRO A 172 3.76 -3.98 -19.27
N ALA A 173 4.82 -4.63 -18.81
CA ALA A 173 5.97 -4.97 -19.64
C ALA A 173 5.60 -6.03 -20.67
N ASP A 174 5.99 -5.80 -21.93
CA ASP A 174 5.77 -6.74 -23.02
C ASP A 174 6.69 -7.97 -22.89
N GLY A 175 6.20 -9.13 -23.32
CA GLY A 175 6.98 -10.38 -23.34
C GLY A 175 7.03 -11.14 -22.01
N PHE A 176 6.24 -10.74 -21.01
CA PHE A 176 5.98 -11.56 -19.83
C PHE A 176 4.64 -12.31 -19.95
N PRO A 177 4.55 -13.57 -19.48
CA PRO A 177 3.28 -14.31 -19.47
C PRO A 177 2.21 -13.63 -18.61
N ASN A 178 0.94 -14.02 -18.83
CA ASN A 178 -0.22 -13.56 -18.04
C ASN A 178 -0.36 -12.03 -17.96
N GLY A 179 0.01 -11.31 -19.04
CA GLY A 179 -0.02 -9.85 -19.06
C GLY A 179 0.94 -9.22 -18.05
N ALA A 180 2.09 -9.85 -17.82
CA ALA A 180 3.13 -9.45 -16.86
C ALA A 180 2.79 -9.62 -15.38
N LYS A 181 1.61 -10.17 -15.04
CA LYS A 181 1.23 -10.49 -13.66
C LYS A 181 1.70 -11.89 -13.27
N THR A 182 2.25 -12.03 -12.07
CA THR A 182 2.59 -13.33 -11.49
C THR A 182 1.34 -14.11 -11.13
N THR A 183 1.45 -15.44 -11.10
CA THR A 183 0.46 -16.28 -10.41
C THR A 183 0.50 -16.00 -8.91
N SER A 184 -0.50 -16.48 -8.16
CA SER A 184 -0.50 -16.40 -6.69
C SER A 184 0.84 -16.84 -6.12
N GLY A 185 1.32 -16.12 -5.12
CA GLY A 185 2.57 -16.39 -4.46
C GLY A 185 2.57 -17.73 -3.74
N ALA A 186 3.76 -18.31 -3.62
CA ALA A 186 4.05 -19.43 -2.75
C ALA A 186 4.84 -18.95 -1.52
N LEU A 187 4.96 -19.81 -0.51
CA LEU A 187 5.78 -19.57 0.69
C LEU A 187 5.38 -18.29 1.47
N HIS A 188 4.10 -18.06 1.69
CA HIS A 188 3.57 -16.86 2.36
C HIS A 188 3.84 -15.57 1.56
N GLY A 189 3.68 -15.65 0.24
CA GLY A 189 3.87 -14.51 -0.66
C GLY A 189 5.32 -14.10 -0.89
N SER A 190 6.31 -14.88 -0.43
CA SER A 190 7.73 -14.57 -0.60
C SER A 190 8.32 -15.04 -1.95
N GLU A 191 7.60 -15.89 -2.67
CA GLU A 191 7.99 -16.42 -3.99
C GLU A 191 6.85 -16.23 -4.99
N HIS A 192 7.16 -15.73 -6.18
CA HIS A 192 6.21 -15.51 -7.26
C HIS A 192 6.81 -15.93 -8.60
N SER A 193 5.98 -16.38 -9.53
CA SER A 193 6.42 -16.71 -10.89
C SER A 193 5.36 -16.37 -11.92
N TRP A 194 5.74 -16.40 -13.21
CA TRP A 194 4.81 -16.33 -14.33
C TRP A 194 4.39 -17.72 -14.82
N GLY A 195 4.53 -18.75 -13.96
CA GLY A 195 4.31 -20.16 -14.29
C GLY A 195 5.46 -20.79 -15.08
N GLU A 196 5.18 -21.89 -15.79
CA GLU A 196 6.19 -22.64 -16.56
C GLU A 196 6.52 -22.00 -17.92
N ALA A 197 5.88 -20.89 -18.26
CA ALA A 197 6.10 -20.20 -19.53
C ALA A 197 7.44 -19.44 -19.54
N ARG A 198 8.12 -19.47 -20.68
CA ARG A 198 9.36 -18.73 -20.90
C ARG A 198 9.03 -17.27 -21.18
N ILE A 199 9.76 -16.35 -20.57
CA ILE A 199 9.64 -14.93 -20.89
C ILE A 199 10.27 -14.67 -22.27
N THR A 200 9.71 -13.73 -23.02
CA THR A 200 10.24 -13.24 -24.30
C THR A 200 10.50 -11.73 -24.25
N ALA A 201 10.53 -11.15 -23.05
CA ALA A 201 10.86 -9.76 -22.82
C ALA A 201 12.23 -9.41 -23.43
N LEU A 202 12.37 -8.18 -23.90
CA LEU A 202 13.63 -7.66 -24.43
C LEU A 202 14.62 -7.41 -23.30
N GLY A 203 15.90 -7.30 -23.66
CA GLY A 203 16.93 -6.93 -22.69
C GLY A 203 16.68 -5.51 -22.15
N GLY A 204 16.66 -5.35 -20.82
CA GLY A 204 16.33 -4.08 -20.19
C GLY A 204 16.12 -4.16 -18.69
N GLN A 205 15.79 -3.02 -18.06
CA GLN A 205 15.38 -2.94 -16.67
C GLN A 205 13.89 -2.66 -16.59
N TYR A 206 13.21 -3.41 -15.72
CA TYR A 206 11.78 -3.31 -15.47
C TYR A 206 11.52 -3.10 -13.98
N SER A 207 10.38 -2.52 -13.62
CA SER A 207 9.93 -2.38 -12.23
C SER A 207 9.17 -3.64 -11.80
N LEU A 208 9.55 -4.22 -10.66
CA LEU A 208 8.72 -5.18 -9.94
C LEU A 208 7.78 -4.42 -9.02
N CYS A 209 6.49 -4.56 -9.24
CA CYS A 209 5.46 -3.80 -8.56
C CYS A 209 4.48 -4.73 -7.86
N TRP A 210 4.24 -4.47 -6.58
CA TRP A 210 3.45 -5.30 -5.70
C TRP A 210 2.06 -4.70 -5.46
N CYS A 211 1.09 -5.60 -5.30
CA CYS A 211 -0.26 -5.32 -4.83
C CYS A 211 -0.63 -6.37 -3.78
N GLY A 212 -1.07 -5.94 -2.61
CA GLY A 212 -1.54 -6.83 -1.56
C GLY A 212 -3.01 -7.19 -1.70
N GLN A 213 -3.46 -8.28 -1.05
CA GLN A 213 -4.85 -8.77 -1.09
C GLN A 213 -5.93 -7.66 -0.98
N ALA A 214 -5.69 -6.65 -0.14
CA ALA A 214 -6.63 -5.54 0.10
C ALA A 214 -6.84 -4.62 -1.12
N GLY A 215 -5.97 -4.66 -2.13
CA GLY A 215 -5.97 -3.76 -3.28
C GLY A 215 -6.71 -4.24 -4.52
N ALA A 216 -7.46 -5.34 -4.46
CA ALA A 216 -8.16 -6.02 -5.57
C ALA A 216 -7.26 -6.53 -6.73
N CYS A 217 -6.08 -5.96 -6.94
CA CYS A 217 -4.98 -6.44 -7.78
C CYS A 217 -5.34 -6.85 -9.23
N GLU A 218 -6.46 -6.38 -9.78
CA GLU A 218 -6.92 -6.74 -11.13
C GLU A 218 -6.05 -6.21 -12.28
N GLY A 219 -5.37 -5.07 -12.09
CA GLY A 219 -4.63 -4.42 -13.17
C GLY A 219 -3.41 -3.63 -12.68
N PRO A 220 -2.66 -3.03 -13.63
CA PRO A 220 -1.43 -2.32 -13.31
C PRO A 220 -1.65 -1.14 -12.36
N ALA A 221 -2.81 -0.46 -12.45
CA ALA A 221 -3.17 0.66 -11.59
C ALA A 221 -3.23 0.33 -10.09
N HIS A 222 -3.32 -0.96 -9.72
CA HIS A 222 -3.31 -1.41 -8.33
C HIS A 222 -1.91 -1.83 -7.85
N HIS A 223 -0.97 -2.06 -8.75
CA HIS A 223 0.41 -2.46 -8.44
C HIS A 223 1.29 -1.22 -8.26
N LEU A 224 1.07 -0.52 -7.14
CA LEU A 224 1.66 0.79 -6.87
C LEU A 224 2.93 0.71 -6.01
N LYS A 225 3.07 -0.34 -5.20
CA LYS A 225 4.23 -0.49 -4.31
C LYS A 225 5.41 -1.06 -5.10
N ARG A 226 6.47 -0.29 -5.28
CA ARG A 226 7.71 -0.82 -5.87
C ARG A 226 8.36 -1.79 -4.90
N LEU A 227 8.58 -3.01 -5.38
CA LEU A 227 9.34 -4.06 -4.69
C LEU A 227 10.83 -3.95 -5.06
N GLY A 228 11.12 -3.70 -6.34
CA GLY A 228 12.49 -3.73 -6.82
C GLY A 228 12.63 -3.56 -8.32
N THR A 229 13.79 -3.95 -8.83
CA THR A 229 14.11 -3.91 -10.26
C THR A 229 14.33 -5.33 -10.76
N LEU A 230 13.77 -5.65 -11.93
CA LEU A 230 14.05 -6.86 -12.67
C LEU A 230 14.90 -6.53 -13.90
N THR A 231 16.11 -7.07 -13.95
CA THR A 231 16.98 -6.96 -15.13
C THR A 231 16.77 -8.17 -16.03
N VAL A 232 16.34 -7.94 -17.27
CA VAL A 232 16.28 -8.99 -18.29
C VAL A 232 17.54 -8.94 -19.14
N VAL A 233 18.25 -10.05 -19.18
CA VAL A 233 19.36 -10.29 -20.11
C VAL A 233 18.78 -10.90 -21.38
N GLY A 234 18.96 -10.22 -22.51
CA GLY A 234 18.39 -10.62 -23.79
C GLY A 234 18.82 -9.71 -24.92
N PRO A 235 18.32 -9.94 -26.15
CA PRO A 235 18.53 -9.00 -27.25
C PRO A 235 18.01 -7.62 -26.86
N ALA A 236 18.81 -6.59 -27.13
CA ALA A 236 18.41 -5.21 -26.88
C ALA A 236 17.18 -4.87 -27.72
N GLY A 237 16.21 -4.21 -27.09
CA GLY A 237 15.06 -3.66 -27.79
C GLY A 237 15.39 -2.32 -28.43
N ASP A 238 16.24 -2.31 -29.46
CA ASP A 238 16.47 -1.15 -30.31
C ASP A 238 16.24 -1.49 -31.78
N PHE A 239 14.96 -1.61 -32.17
CA PHE A 239 14.58 -1.39 -33.56
C PHE A 239 13.40 -0.42 -33.61
N SER A 240 13.71 0.77 -34.14
CA SER A 240 12.92 1.98 -34.43
C SER A 240 12.59 2.94 -33.29
#